data_AF-A0A967L466-F1
#
_entry.id   AF-A0A967L466-F1
#
_cell.length_a   1.000
_cell.length_b   1.000
_cell.length_c   1.000
_cell.angle_alpha   90.00
_cell.angle_beta   90.00
_cell.angle_gamma   90.00
#
_symmetry.space_group_name_H-M   'P 1'
#
loop_
_entity.id
_entity.type
_entity.pdbx_description
1 polymer ?
#
loop_
_entity_poly.entity_id
_entity_poly.type
_entity_poly.pdbx_seq_one_letter_code
_entity_poly.pdbx_strand_id
1 'polypeptide(L)'
;MDSSKSEMALDRFAVKAVEKAAAPDGAEGGDWYRYVIEGACSSITGYSRGSLGEVRHRVEAFVDDLNARANGTGRSTWAPRRSK
;
A
#
# COMPACT_ATOMS: atom_id res chain seq x y z
N MET A 1 30.20 -3.89 -13.73
CA MET A 1 29.56 -4.12 -12.43
C MET A 1 28.10 -3.76 -12.57
N ASP A 2 27.28 -4.78 -12.43
CA ASP A 2 25.83 -4.73 -12.34
C ASP A 2 25.38 -3.83 -11.17
N SER A 3 24.17 -3.28 -11.27
CA SER A 3 23.39 -2.68 -10.17
C SER A 3 23.66 -1.21 -9.75
N SER A 4 23.76 -0.28 -10.70
CA SER A 4 23.29 1.11 -10.45
C SER A 4 21.78 1.19 -10.73
N LYS A 5 20.97 0.50 -9.91
CA LYS A 5 19.50 0.56 -9.96
C LYS A 5 18.96 1.44 -8.83
N SER A 6 19.63 2.55 -8.57
CA SER A 6 19.39 3.40 -7.40
C SER A 6 19.48 4.89 -7.74
N GLU A 7 19.16 5.26 -8.98
CA GLU A 7 18.92 6.66 -9.33
C GLU A 7 17.50 6.75 -9.89
N MET A 8 16.63 7.48 -9.18
CA MET A 8 15.28 7.88 -9.61
C MET A 8 14.18 6.82 -9.46
N ALA A 9 14.18 6.01 -8.39
CA ALA A 9 12.93 5.40 -7.95
C ALA A 9 12.05 6.51 -7.35
N LEU A 10 11.21 7.08 -8.21
CA LEU A 10 10.25 8.13 -7.94
C LEU A 10 9.48 7.87 -6.64
N ASP A 11 8.89 8.92 -6.07
CA ASP A 11 7.97 9.00 -4.91
C ASP A 11 6.69 8.15 -5.06
N ARG A 12 6.78 7.00 -5.74
CA ARG A 12 5.68 6.14 -6.14
C ARG A 12 5.66 4.91 -5.25
N PHE A 13 4.49 4.64 -4.73
CA PHE A 13 4.09 3.42 -4.08
C PHE A 13 3.95 2.30 -5.11
N ALA A 14 4.36 1.10 -4.74
CA ALA A 14 4.19 -0.12 -5.52
C ALA A 14 3.80 -1.29 -4.62
N VAL A 15 2.99 -2.20 -5.14
CA VAL A 15 2.64 -3.44 -4.44
C VAL A 15 3.87 -4.34 -4.42
N LYS A 16 4.40 -4.59 -3.23
CA LYS A 16 5.55 -5.47 -3.03
C LYS A 16 5.14 -6.93 -2.96
N ALA A 17 4.10 -7.22 -2.18
CA ALA A 17 3.64 -8.58 -1.96
C ALA A 17 2.15 -8.59 -1.62
N VAL A 18 1.46 -9.65 -2.05
CA VAL A 18 0.12 -10.00 -1.61
C VAL A 18 0.14 -11.48 -1.29
N GLU A 19 0.07 -11.82 -0.01
CA GLU A 19 0.20 -13.18 0.49
C GLU A 19 -1.05 -13.59 1.24
N LYS A 20 -1.43 -14.87 1.12
CA LYS A 20 -2.52 -15.41 1.93
C LYS A 20 -2.08 -15.43 3.38
N ALA A 21 -2.87 -14.84 4.26
CA ALA A 21 -2.59 -14.72 5.67
C ALA A 21 -3.67 -15.44 6.49
N ALA A 22 -3.32 -15.78 7.73
CA ALA A 22 -4.32 -16.17 8.70
C ALA A 22 -5.21 -14.98 9.06
N ALA A 23 -6.43 -15.26 9.53
CA ALA A 23 -7.29 -14.22 10.09
C ALA A 23 -6.56 -13.57 11.29
N PRO A 24 -6.55 -12.23 11.39
CA PRO A 24 -6.05 -11.57 12.58
C PRO A 24 -6.92 -11.94 13.79
N ASP A 25 -6.33 -11.85 15.00
CA ASP A 25 -6.98 -12.25 16.24
C ASP A 25 -8.33 -11.52 16.42
N GLY A 26 -9.41 -12.27 16.65
CA GLY A 26 -10.77 -11.74 16.75
C GLY A 26 -11.49 -11.50 15.42
N ALA A 27 -10.90 -11.85 14.27
CA ALA A 27 -11.56 -11.76 12.98
C ALA A 27 -12.12 -13.12 12.53
N GLU A 28 -13.44 -13.19 12.31
CA GLU A 28 -14.10 -14.39 11.79
C GLU A 28 -14.03 -14.44 10.25
N GLY A 29 -13.99 -15.68 9.72
CA GLY A 29 -13.99 -15.95 8.29
C GLY A 29 -12.62 -16.32 7.71
N GLY A 30 -12.64 -16.98 6.55
CA GLY A 30 -11.45 -17.36 5.78
C GLY A 30 -11.01 -16.28 4.79
N ASP A 31 -9.99 -16.62 4.00
CA ASP A 31 -9.52 -15.84 2.84
C ASP A 31 -9.05 -14.43 3.20
N TRP A 32 -8.20 -14.38 4.21
CA TRP A 32 -7.42 -13.20 4.54
C TRP A 32 -6.16 -13.16 3.69
N TYR A 33 -5.85 -11.95 3.24
CA TYR A 33 -4.64 -11.66 2.50
C TYR A 33 -3.95 -10.46 3.12
N ARG A 34 -2.66 -10.61 3.38
CA ARG A 34 -1.79 -9.53 3.79
C ARG A 34 -1.15 -8.95 2.54
N TYR A 35 -1.24 -7.64 2.40
CA TYR A 35 -0.54 -6.93 1.34
C TYR A 35 0.49 -5.97 1.92
N VAL A 36 1.60 -5.86 1.21
CA VAL A 36 2.68 -4.94 1.52
C VAL A 36 2.87 -4.03 0.32
N ILE A 37 2.78 -2.73 0.57
CA ILE A 37 3.06 -1.68 -0.40
C ILE A 37 4.34 -1.00 0.07
N GLU A 38 5.31 -0.89 -0.82
CA GLU A 38 6.53 -0.14 -0.56
C GLU A 38 6.47 1.19 -1.30
N GLY A 39 6.69 2.28 -0.58
CA GLY A 39 6.97 3.60 -1.13
C GLY A 39 8.42 3.98 -0.91
N ALA A 40 8.79 5.20 -1.31
CA ALA A 40 10.17 5.68 -1.26
C ALA A 40 10.73 5.80 0.18
N CYS A 41 9.90 6.15 1.16
CA CYS A 41 10.32 6.37 2.55
C CYS A 41 9.57 5.54 3.59
N SER A 42 8.56 4.78 3.18
CA SER A 42 7.72 4.03 4.10
C SER A 42 7.11 2.80 3.42
N SER A 43 6.84 1.78 4.23
CA SER A 43 6.07 0.61 3.82
C SER A 43 4.71 0.61 4.52
N ILE A 44 3.67 0.32 3.74
CA ILE A 44 2.30 0.20 4.23
C ILE A 44 1.97 -1.28 4.20
N THR A 45 1.67 -1.83 5.37
CA THR A 45 1.18 -3.20 5.49
C THR A 45 -0.30 -3.15 5.86
N GLY A 46 -1.12 -3.84 5.08
CA GLY A 46 -2.55 -3.96 5.35
C GLY A 46 -3.03 -5.39 5.24
N TYR A 47 -4.20 -5.64 5.81
CA TYR A 47 -4.91 -6.91 5.68
C TYR A 47 -6.23 -6.64 4.99
N SER A 48 -6.60 -7.53 4.08
CA SER A 48 -7.90 -7.49 3.41
C SER A 48 -8.46 -8.89 3.30
N ARG A 49 -9.77 -9.01 3.50
CA ARG A 49 -10.50 -10.26 3.31
C ARG A 49 -11.14 -10.23 1.93
N GLY A 50 -11.09 -11.34 1.22
CA GLY A 50 -11.67 -11.48 -0.12
C GLY A 50 -10.95 -12.54 -0.94
N SER A 51 -11.21 -12.58 -2.25
CA SER A 51 -10.45 -13.43 -3.16
C SER A 51 -9.10 -12.78 -3.50
N LEU A 52 -8.08 -13.56 -3.87
CA LEU A 52 -6.78 -13.02 -4.30
C LEU A 52 -6.93 -11.97 -5.43
N GLY A 53 -7.83 -12.21 -6.39
CA GLY A 53 -8.08 -11.28 -7.49
C GLY A 53 -8.71 -9.96 -7.02
N GLU A 54 -9.69 -10.03 -6.12
CA GLU A 54 -10.36 -8.85 -5.56
C GLU A 54 -9.41 -8.04 -4.67
N VAL A 55 -8.64 -8.73 -3.82
CA VAL A 55 -7.62 -8.09 -2.97
C VAL A 55 -6.57 -7.44 -3.84
N ARG A 56 -6.06 -8.12 -4.87
CA ARG A 56 -5.09 -7.55 -5.79
C ARG A 56 -5.62 -6.30 -6.47
N HIS A 57 -6.82 -6.36 -7.06
CA HIS A 57 -7.43 -5.21 -7.73
C HIS A 57 -7.61 -4.02 -6.77
N ARG A 58 -8.07 -4.30 -5.55
CA ARG A 58 -8.24 -3.29 -4.49
C ARG A 58 -6.92 -2.66 -4.08
N VAL A 59 -5.86 -3.46 -3.94
CA VAL A 59 -4.53 -2.99 -3.55
C VAL A 59 -3.88 -2.20 -4.70
N GLU A 60 -4.06 -2.63 -5.95
CA GLU A 60 -3.61 -1.89 -7.15
C GLU A 60 -4.29 -0.52 -7.24
N ALA A 61 -5.61 -0.45 -7.09
CA ALA A 61 -6.35 0.81 -7.06
C ALA A 61 -5.93 1.71 -5.88
N PHE A 62 -5.64 1.11 -4.73
CA PHE A 62 -5.15 1.84 -3.57
C PHE A 62 -3.75 2.42 -3.79
N VAL A 63 -2.86 1.68 -4.46
CA VAL A 63 -1.54 2.19 -4.87
C VAL A 63 -1.66 3.31 -5.89
N ASP A 64 -2.58 3.21 -6.84
CA ASP A 64 -2.84 4.27 -7.81
C ASP A 64 -3.30 5.57 -7.12
N ASP A 65 -4.22 5.48 -6.15
CA ASP A 65 -4.66 6.63 -5.33
C ASP A 65 -3.49 7.23 -4.52
N LEU A 66 -2.66 6.38 -3.91
CA LEU A 66 -1.46 6.82 -3.18
C LEU A 66 -0.49 7.58 -4.10
N ASN A 67 -0.27 7.08 -5.32
CA ASN A 67 0.59 7.71 -6.32
C ASN A 67 0.00 9.02 -6.86
N ALA A 68 -1.31 9.06 -7.12
CA ALA A 68 -2.01 10.26 -7.51
C ALA A 68 -1.89 11.36 -6.44
N ARG A 69 -1.99 10.98 -5.15
CA ARG A 69 -1.80 11.90 -4.03
C ARG A 69 -0.34 12.33 -3.84
N ALA A 70 0.62 11.43 -4.01
CA ALA A 70 2.05 11.75 -3.89
C ALA A 70 2.49 12.79 -4.92
N ASN A 71 1.97 12.70 -6.15
CA ASN A 71 2.24 13.67 -7.22
C ASN A 71 1.47 15.00 -7.06
N GLY A 72 0.47 15.08 -6.19
CA GLY A 72 -0.38 16.25 -5.97
C GLY A 72 -0.01 17.04 -4.73
N THR A 73 1.08 17.83 -4.77
CA THR A 73 1.40 18.94 -3.83
C THR A 73 0.83 18.81 -2.41
N GLY A 74 1.24 17.79 -1.65
CA GLY A 74 1.29 17.79 -0.18
C GLY A 74 0.06 18.25 0.64
N ARG A 75 -1.17 18.11 0.15
CA ARG A 75 -2.39 18.37 0.95
C ARG A 75 -3.17 17.08 1.19
N SER A 76 -2.86 16.43 2.31
CA SER A 76 -3.61 15.29 2.82
C SER A 76 -4.99 15.75 3.31
N THR A 77 -6.06 15.32 2.63
CA THR A 77 -7.47 15.47 3.06
C THR A 77 -7.74 14.85 4.43
N TRP A 78 -6.88 13.92 4.88
CA TRP A 78 -7.09 13.12 6.07
C TRP A 78 -6.34 13.62 7.32
N ALA A 79 -5.61 14.74 7.24
CA ALA A 79 -4.97 15.36 8.40
C ALA A 79 -5.22 16.87 8.41
N PRO A 80 -6.37 17.37 8.91
CA PRO A 80 -6.47 18.77 9.26
C PRO A 80 -5.44 19.03 10.37
N ARG A 81 -4.41 19.82 10.07
CA ARG A 81 -3.42 20.20 11.09
C ARG A 81 -4.17 20.93 12.21
N ARG A 82 -4.23 20.32 13.39
CA ARG A 82 -4.67 21.02 14.61
C ARG A 82 -3.59 22.04 14.95
N SER A 83 -3.82 23.31 14.60
CA SER A 83 -3.00 24.41 15.08
C SER A 83 -3.41 24.77 16.51
N LYS A 84 -2.47 24.73 17.44
CA LYS A 84 -2.47 25.62 18.61
C LYS A 84 -1.05 26.01 18.93
#